data_AF-A0A3D6BU44-F1
#
_entry.id   AF-A0A3D6BU44-F1
#
_cell.length_a   1.000
_cell.length_b   1.000
_cell.length_c   1.000
_cell.angle_alpha   90.00
_cell.angle_beta   90.00
_cell.angle_gamma   90.00
#
_symmetry.space_group_name_H-M   'P 1'
#
loop_
_entity.id
_entity.type
_entity.pdbx_description
1 polymer ?
#
loop_
_entity_poly.entity_id
_entity_poly.type
_entity_poly.pdbx_seq_one_letter_code
_entity_poly.pdbx_strand_id
1 'polypeptide(L)'
;MDKSTANTSLKNLNTEANTLSPSSLISLYEIDVTDLAVKEILIKNSKFNRNPDQTVFRFHNNLKLTQNSIFFQGKEYFAAPIYSSGFEVNSKGTAAKPKLQMTFSEEGVPLMRFFKDLMQDLEDMVGAKVYRLRTFSRFLDAKNFYKVDAAGNIQNDSAGNPIIVNPRVPRNFSPDANAQFPTDLFFIDRKSGQTKNSIEFELSSYIDLEQIKLPARIVSSKRCPWTYRGAGCCYEYKNLANAEKHGSSTLPTEAPPVANELDESIKDILKNLTPSITYRDVQPLKWEPKVYPAGTPIYITVNGINYYYVSKAEVPATSPTPNTAFWIADHCSKNITGCKLRWGANTKGAETASARNGYLPFGGFPAISSNY
;
A
#
# COMPACT_ATOMS: atom_id res chain seq x y z
N MET A 1 -22.80 -10.91 0.62
CA MET A 1 -23.68 -10.96 1.81
C MET A 1 -24.98 -10.28 1.44
N ASP A 2 -26.13 -10.88 1.78
CA ASP A 2 -27.43 -10.24 1.54
C ASP A 2 -27.71 -9.16 2.60
N LYS A 3 -28.25 -8.02 2.18
CA LYS A 3 -28.51 -6.84 3.02
C LYS A 3 -29.51 -7.15 4.14
N SER A 4 -30.42 -8.10 3.90
CA SER A 4 -31.42 -8.54 4.87
C SER A 4 -30.80 -9.23 6.09
N THR A 5 -29.85 -10.13 5.87
CA THR A 5 -29.16 -10.87 6.94
C THR A 5 -28.34 -9.93 7.82
N ALA A 6 -27.59 -9.01 7.22
CA ALA A 6 -26.77 -8.04 7.98
C ALA A 6 -27.62 -7.13 8.89
N ASN A 7 -28.78 -6.66 8.39
CA ASN A 7 -29.70 -5.85 9.18
C ASN A 7 -30.31 -6.64 10.35
N THR A 8 -30.58 -7.92 10.15
CA THR A 8 -31.10 -8.79 11.22
C THR A 8 -30.07 -9.01 12.32
N SER A 9 -28.83 -9.32 11.97
CA SER A 9 -27.75 -9.48 12.96
C SER A 9 -27.45 -8.20 13.74
N LEU A 10 -27.49 -7.04 13.08
CA LEU A 10 -27.33 -5.75 13.75
C LEU A 10 -28.48 -5.46 14.74
N LYS A 11 -29.72 -5.81 14.37
CA LYS A 11 -30.87 -5.73 15.28
C LYS A 11 -30.67 -6.62 16.50
N ASN A 12 -30.31 -7.90 16.29
CA ASN A 12 -30.07 -8.86 17.38
C ASN A 12 -29.01 -8.35 18.36
N LEU A 13 -27.91 -7.80 17.84
CA LEU A 13 -26.84 -7.24 18.64
C LEU A 13 -27.30 -6.03 19.46
N ASN A 14 -28.05 -5.10 18.86
CA ASN A 14 -28.60 -3.94 19.56
C ASN A 14 -29.66 -4.34 20.60
N THR A 15 -30.47 -5.37 20.33
CA THR A 15 -31.45 -5.90 21.30
C THR A 15 -30.77 -6.52 22.51
N GLU A 16 -29.70 -7.29 22.31
CA GLU A 16 -28.91 -7.85 23.40
C GLU A 16 -28.23 -6.76 24.22
N ALA A 17 -27.64 -5.75 23.55
CA ALA A 17 -26.96 -4.65 24.23
C ALA A 17 -27.88 -3.83 25.14
N ASN A 18 -29.18 -3.75 24.82
CA ASN A 18 -30.19 -3.02 25.59
C ASN A 18 -30.97 -3.91 26.59
N THR A 19 -30.67 -5.21 26.66
CA THR A 19 -31.31 -6.14 27.60
C THR A 19 -30.80 -5.90 29.02
N LEU A 20 -31.67 -6.09 30.04
CA LEU A 20 -31.35 -5.90 31.47
C LEU A 20 -30.29 -6.88 32.02
N SER A 21 -30.06 -7.98 31.32
CA SER A 21 -29.10 -9.03 31.71
C SER A 21 -28.40 -9.56 30.46
N PRO A 22 -27.54 -8.74 29.83
CA PRO A 22 -26.82 -9.15 28.64
C PRO A 22 -25.84 -10.28 28.98
N SER A 23 -25.58 -11.12 28.00
CA SER A 23 -24.54 -12.13 28.10
C SER A 23 -23.15 -11.49 28.11
N SER A 24 -22.11 -12.26 28.45
CA SER A 24 -20.76 -11.69 28.62
C SER A 24 -20.23 -11.13 27.31
N LEU A 25 -19.67 -9.91 27.34
CA LEU A 25 -18.98 -9.33 26.19
C LEU A 25 -17.61 -10.02 26.00
N ILE A 26 -17.36 -10.51 24.79
CA ILE A 26 -16.13 -11.16 24.38
C ILE A 26 -15.33 -10.19 23.52
N SER A 27 -14.06 -10.01 23.85
CA SER A 27 -13.10 -9.31 22.99
C SER A 27 -12.17 -10.33 22.35
N LEU A 28 -12.09 -10.30 21.03
CA LEU A 28 -11.22 -11.11 20.19
C LEU A 28 -10.24 -10.17 19.49
N TYR A 29 -9.01 -10.64 19.30
CA TYR A 29 -7.94 -9.87 18.67
C TYR A 29 -7.37 -10.66 17.51
N GLU A 30 -7.21 -10.01 16.35
CA GLU A 30 -6.45 -10.55 15.22
C GLU A 30 -5.26 -9.64 14.96
N ILE A 31 -4.04 -10.19 14.94
CA ILE A 31 -2.83 -9.49 14.52
C ILE A 31 -2.43 -10.04 13.17
N ASP A 32 -2.53 -9.21 12.15
CA ASP A 32 -2.22 -9.53 10.76
C ASP A 32 -0.88 -8.91 10.37
N VAL A 33 0.07 -9.79 10.05
CA VAL A 33 1.43 -9.43 9.61
C VAL A 33 1.64 -9.70 8.13
N THR A 34 0.58 -9.95 7.36
CA THR A 34 0.68 -10.31 5.93
C THR A 34 1.48 -9.29 5.12
N ASP A 35 1.30 -8.01 5.40
CA ASP A 35 1.98 -6.92 4.67
C ASP A 35 3.46 -6.76 5.06
N LEU A 36 3.85 -7.23 6.25
CA LEU A 36 5.23 -7.17 6.76
C LEU A 36 6.02 -8.44 6.43
N ALA A 37 5.33 -9.57 6.35
CA ALA A 37 5.95 -10.86 6.13
C ALA A 37 6.37 -11.01 4.65
N VAL A 38 7.61 -10.59 4.34
CA VAL A 38 8.24 -10.96 3.07
C VAL A 38 8.32 -12.49 3.02
N LYS A 39 7.77 -13.12 1.99
CA LYS A 39 7.72 -14.60 1.83
C LYS A 39 9.06 -15.26 2.15
N GLU A 40 10.19 -14.62 1.84
CA GLU A 40 11.53 -15.12 2.19
C GLU A 40 11.83 -15.23 3.70
N ILE A 41 11.34 -14.31 4.54
CA ILE A 41 11.53 -14.38 6.01
C ILE A 41 10.73 -15.55 6.59
N LEU A 42 9.51 -15.76 6.09
CA LEU A 42 8.69 -16.92 6.46
C LEU A 42 9.30 -18.25 5.97
N ILE A 43 9.90 -18.27 4.78
CA ILE A 43 10.54 -19.46 4.19
C ILE A 43 11.88 -19.81 4.86
N LYS A 44 12.66 -18.82 5.32
CA LYS A 44 13.97 -19.07 5.97
C LYS A 44 13.87 -19.69 7.37
N ASN A 45 12.71 -19.62 8.01
CA ASN A 45 12.48 -20.23 9.32
C ASN A 45 12.00 -21.68 9.21
N SER A 46 12.90 -22.57 8.78
CA SER A 46 12.72 -24.03 8.81
C SER A 46 12.52 -24.63 10.22
N LYS A 47 12.65 -23.81 11.28
CA LYS A 47 12.43 -24.19 12.68
C LYS A 47 10.94 -24.36 13.05
N PHE A 48 10.02 -23.84 12.24
CA PHE A 48 8.59 -23.96 12.47
C PHE A 48 7.97 -24.76 11.34
N ASN A 49 7.72 -26.05 11.58
CA ASN A 49 6.98 -26.92 10.68
C ASN A 49 5.50 -26.49 10.64
N ARG A 50 5.20 -25.32 10.05
CA ARG A 50 3.86 -24.74 9.92
C ARG A 50 3.63 -24.17 8.53
N ASN A 51 2.35 -24.12 8.18
CA ASN A 51 1.88 -23.64 6.89
C ASN A 51 2.30 -22.19 6.67
N PRO A 52 2.98 -21.86 5.54
CA PRO A 52 3.40 -20.49 5.22
C PRO A 52 2.24 -19.48 5.09
N ASP A 53 0.99 -19.96 5.14
CA ASP A 53 -0.24 -19.17 5.05
C ASP A 53 -0.74 -18.63 6.40
N GLN A 54 -0.09 -18.94 7.54
CA GLN A 54 -0.49 -18.42 8.85
C GLN A 54 0.16 -17.06 9.17
N THR A 55 -0.30 -16.03 8.48
CA THR A 55 0.09 -14.63 8.69
C THR A 55 -0.82 -13.87 9.66
N VAL A 56 -1.90 -14.51 10.14
CA VAL A 56 -2.88 -13.90 11.04
C VAL A 56 -2.93 -14.66 12.36
N PHE A 57 -2.52 -14.00 13.43
CA PHE A 57 -2.56 -14.49 14.79
C PHE A 57 -3.87 -14.12 15.46
N ARG A 58 -4.53 -15.08 16.11
CA ARG A 58 -5.88 -14.90 16.68
C ARG A 58 -5.88 -15.21 18.16
N PHE A 59 -6.30 -14.24 18.97
CA PHE A 59 -6.24 -14.33 20.41
C PHE A 59 -7.53 -13.85 21.09
N HIS A 60 -7.77 -14.28 22.32
CA HIS A 60 -8.80 -13.74 23.21
C HIS A 60 -8.32 -13.68 24.66
N ASN A 61 -8.92 -12.78 25.44
CA ASN A 61 -8.56 -12.55 26.85
C ASN A 61 -9.66 -12.96 27.86
N ASN A 62 -10.63 -13.77 27.43
CA ASN A 62 -11.73 -14.15 28.32
C ASN A 62 -11.30 -15.12 29.43
N LEU A 63 -11.18 -14.61 30.66
CA LEU A 63 -10.78 -15.35 31.87
C LEU A 63 -11.71 -16.51 32.28
N LYS A 64 -12.96 -16.52 31.82
CA LYS A 64 -13.93 -17.61 32.10
C LYS A 64 -13.84 -18.73 31.06
N LEU A 65 -13.17 -18.50 29.94
CA LEU A 65 -12.99 -19.46 28.84
C LEU A 65 -11.51 -19.74 28.56
N THR A 66 -10.58 -19.21 29.36
CA THR A 66 -9.11 -19.25 29.18
C THR A 66 -8.50 -20.62 29.01
N GLN A 67 -9.20 -21.70 29.36
CA GLN A 67 -8.67 -23.05 29.20
C GLN A 67 -8.91 -23.63 27.79
N ASN A 68 -9.78 -23.01 26.99
CA ASN A 68 -10.17 -23.50 25.67
C ASN A 68 -10.08 -22.38 24.62
N SER A 69 -9.74 -22.75 23.39
CA SER A 69 -9.89 -21.85 22.23
C SER A 69 -11.36 -21.49 22.01
N ILE A 70 -11.61 -20.26 21.55
CA ILE A 70 -12.93 -19.80 21.15
C ILE A 70 -13.06 -19.85 19.62
N PHE A 71 -14.16 -20.39 19.12
CA PHE A 71 -14.53 -20.38 17.71
C PHE A 71 -15.52 -19.25 17.42
N PHE A 72 -15.21 -18.42 16.44
CA PHE A 72 -16.13 -17.39 15.95
C PHE A 72 -15.94 -17.20 14.45
N GLN A 73 -17.04 -17.15 13.69
CA GLN A 73 -16.99 -17.09 12.22
C GLN A 73 -16.20 -18.26 11.61
N GLY A 74 -16.23 -19.43 12.26
CA GLY A 74 -15.44 -20.60 11.86
C GLY A 74 -13.94 -20.50 12.13
N LYS A 75 -13.44 -19.39 12.70
CA LYS A 75 -12.03 -19.18 13.03
C LYS A 75 -11.76 -19.51 14.49
N GLU A 76 -10.60 -20.11 14.75
CA GLU A 76 -10.13 -20.41 16.11
C GLU A 76 -9.33 -19.23 16.67
N TYR A 77 -9.69 -18.80 17.88
CA TYR A 77 -9.00 -17.80 18.68
C TYR A 77 -8.40 -18.49 19.90
N PHE A 78 -7.10 -18.30 20.12
CA PHE A 78 -6.40 -18.92 21.25
C PHE A 78 -6.48 -18.06 22.50
N ALA A 79 -6.57 -18.71 23.66
CA ALA A 79 -6.50 -18.01 24.93
C ALA A 79 -5.10 -17.44 25.13
N ALA A 80 -5.01 -16.13 25.35
CA ALA A 80 -3.76 -15.46 25.70
C ALA A 80 -4.02 -14.40 26.77
N PRO A 81 -3.14 -14.25 27.77
CA PRO A 81 -3.23 -13.19 28.77
C PRO A 81 -2.91 -11.85 28.11
N ILE A 82 -3.93 -11.27 27.47
CA ILE A 82 -3.87 -9.99 26.78
C ILE A 82 -4.62 -8.94 27.59
N TYR A 83 -3.88 -7.90 27.99
CA TYR A 83 -4.44 -6.70 28.58
C TYR A 83 -4.46 -5.61 27.51
N SER A 84 -5.61 -4.97 27.35
CA SER A 84 -5.78 -3.94 26.33
C SER A 84 -6.52 -2.75 26.93
N SER A 85 -5.97 -1.54 26.80
CA SER A 85 -6.57 -0.31 27.33
C SER A 85 -6.44 0.85 26.34
N GLY A 86 -7.16 1.96 26.57
CA GLY A 86 -7.02 3.17 25.74
C GLY A 86 -7.69 3.12 24.37
N PHE A 87 -8.68 2.24 24.17
CA PHE A 87 -9.50 2.16 22.94
C PHE A 87 -10.63 3.21 22.88
N GLU A 88 -10.70 4.10 23.87
CA GLU A 88 -11.76 5.10 23.97
C GLU A 88 -11.48 6.29 23.05
N VAL A 89 -12.50 6.70 22.30
CA VAL A 89 -12.44 7.89 21.45
C VAL A 89 -12.76 9.10 22.31
N ASN A 90 -11.74 9.90 22.65
CA ASN A 90 -11.93 11.14 23.37
C ASN A 90 -12.64 12.17 22.47
N SER A 91 -13.69 12.82 22.98
CA SER A 91 -14.43 13.91 22.31
C SER A 91 -13.59 15.16 22.00
N LYS A 92 -12.32 15.17 22.42
CA LYS A 92 -11.34 16.24 22.20
C LYS A 92 -10.54 16.11 20.89
N GLY A 93 -10.85 15.14 20.04
CA GLY A 93 -10.28 15.00 18.69
C GLY A 93 -8.87 14.42 18.59
N THR A 94 -8.24 14.05 19.71
CA THR A 94 -6.99 13.28 19.71
C THR A 94 -7.28 11.83 19.32
N ALA A 95 -6.53 11.29 18.36
CA ALA A 95 -6.60 9.88 18.01
C ALA A 95 -6.28 9.02 19.25
N ALA A 96 -7.08 7.97 19.46
CA ALA A 96 -6.82 7.02 20.53
C ALA A 96 -5.47 6.33 20.27
N LYS A 97 -4.65 6.20 21.32
CA LYS A 97 -3.40 5.42 21.31
C LYS A 97 -3.54 4.22 22.26
N PRO A 98 -4.24 3.15 21.85
CA PRO A 98 -4.45 2.01 22.71
C PRO A 98 -3.14 1.31 23.04
N LYS A 99 -3.08 0.69 24.22
CA LYS A 99 -1.97 -0.17 24.63
C LYS A 99 -2.42 -1.62 24.63
N LEU A 100 -1.60 -2.49 24.05
CA LEU A 100 -1.82 -3.93 24.01
C LEU A 100 -0.64 -4.63 24.67
N GLN A 101 -0.88 -5.20 25.85
CA GLN A 101 0.11 -5.95 26.60
C GLN A 101 -0.20 -7.45 26.52
N MET A 102 0.82 -8.24 26.22
CA MET A 102 0.74 -9.70 26.18
C MET A 102 1.78 -10.32 27.11
N THR A 103 1.38 -11.35 27.85
CA THR A 103 2.28 -12.11 28.73
C THR A 103 2.56 -13.50 28.14
N PHE A 104 3.84 -13.88 28.11
CA PHE A 104 4.33 -15.17 27.66
C PHE A 104 4.66 -16.02 28.89
N SER A 105 4.01 -17.18 29.02
CA SER A 105 4.40 -18.23 29.95
C SER A 105 5.11 -19.37 29.21
N GLU A 106 6.05 -20.05 29.88
CA GLU A 106 6.72 -21.23 29.32
C GLU A 106 5.76 -22.41 29.11
N GLU A 107 4.70 -22.49 29.92
CA GLU A 107 3.56 -23.42 29.79
C GLU A 107 2.45 -22.91 28.84
N GLY A 108 2.69 -21.79 28.16
CA GLY A 108 1.70 -21.10 27.33
C GLY A 108 1.40 -21.81 26.02
N VAL A 109 0.39 -21.31 25.30
CA VAL A 109 0.03 -21.78 23.96
C VAL A 109 1.24 -21.70 23.02
N PRO A 110 1.57 -22.76 22.25
CA PRO A 110 2.70 -22.74 21.30
C PRO A 110 2.68 -21.56 20.32
N LEU A 111 1.48 -21.04 20.00
CA LEU A 111 1.29 -19.84 19.19
C LEU A 111 1.98 -18.60 19.79
N MET A 112 2.01 -18.45 21.12
CA MET A 112 2.64 -17.30 21.77
C MET A 112 4.17 -17.34 21.67
N ARG A 113 4.77 -18.54 21.77
CA ARG A 113 6.20 -18.72 21.53
C ARG A 113 6.57 -18.30 20.10
N PHE A 114 5.79 -18.78 19.13
CA PHE A 114 5.97 -18.42 17.73
C PHE A 114 5.80 -16.91 17.48
N PHE A 115 4.78 -16.29 18.08
CA PHE A 115 4.58 -14.85 18.01
C PHE A 115 5.80 -14.07 18.54
N LYS A 116 6.37 -14.49 19.68
CA LYS A 116 7.59 -13.89 20.25
C LYS A 116 8.81 -14.04 19.35
N ASP A 117 8.95 -15.18 18.68
CA ASP A 117 10.08 -15.41 17.76
C ASP A 117 9.92 -14.55 16.49
N LEU A 118 8.71 -14.47 15.93
CA LEU A 118 8.42 -13.63 14.77
C LEU A 118 8.61 -12.13 15.06
N MET A 119 8.34 -11.68 16.28
CA MET A 119 8.65 -10.32 16.70
C MET A 119 10.14 -9.97 16.55
N GLN A 120 11.04 -10.91 16.84
CA GLN A 120 12.48 -10.68 16.71
C GLN A 120 12.88 -10.56 15.23
N ASP A 121 12.20 -11.31 14.36
CA ASP A 121 12.51 -11.34 12.93
C ASP A 121 11.89 -10.18 12.14
N LEU A 122 10.73 -9.67 12.57
CA LEU A 122 9.96 -8.62 11.87
C LEU A 122 10.06 -7.24 12.53
N GLU A 123 11.21 -6.92 13.13
CA GLU A 123 11.47 -5.61 13.77
C GLU A 123 10.31 -5.16 14.69
N ASP A 124 9.94 -6.03 15.64
CA ASP A 124 8.83 -5.80 16.59
C ASP A 124 7.43 -5.64 15.94
N MET A 125 7.28 -6.06 14.68
CA MET A 125 6.02 -6.04 13.90
C MET A 125 5.41 -4.64 13.76
N VAL A 126 6.26 -3.62 13.74
CA VAL A 126 5.83 -2.23 13.49
C VAL A 126 5.11 -2.16 12.13
N GLY A 127 3.92 -1.56 12.13
CA GLY A 127 3.03 -1.48 10.96
C GLY A 127 2.06 -2.66 10.81
N ALA A 128 2.12 -3.69 11.66
CA ALA A 128 1.17 -4.80 11.61
C ALA A 128 -0.25 -4.32 11.96
N LYS A 129 -1.25 -4.91 11.30
CA LYS A 129 -2.65 -4.57 11.54
C LYS A 129 -3.16 -5.31 12.77
N VAL A 130 -3.82 -4.61 13.66
CA VAL A 130 -4.47 -5.16 14.84
C VAL A 130 -5.96 -4.91 14.75
N TYR A 131 -6.73 -5.98 14.61
CA TYR A 131 -8.19 -5.95 14.64
C TYR A 131 -8.67 -6.34 16.02
N ARG A 132 -9.60 -5.56 16.57
CA ARG A 132 -10.34 -5.92 17.78
C ARG A 132 -11.80 -6.15 17.41
N LEU A 133 -12.24 -7.39 17.54
CA LEU A 133 -13.63 -7.78 17.35
C LEU A 133 -14.30 -7.91 18.70
N ARG A 134 -15.54 -7.43 18.81
CA ARG A 134 -16.35 -7.53 20.01
C ARG A 134 -17.69 -8.15 19.67
N THR A 135 -18.08 -9.16 20.43
CA THR A 135 -19.39 -9.81 20.31
C THR A 135 -19.86 -10.31 21.67
N PHE A 136 -21.14 -10.61 21.79
CA PHE A 136 -21.69 -11.23 22.99
C PHE A 136 -21.50 -12.74 22.96
N SER A 137 -21.22 -13.35 24.12
CA SER A 137 -20.95 -14.78 24.26
C SER A 137 -22.04 -15.69 23.66
N ARG A 138 -23.31 -15.23 23.64
CA ARG A 138 -24.43 -15.99 23.07
C ARG A 138 -24.40 -16.12 21.54
N PHE A 139 -23.68 -15.24 20.84
CA PHE A 139 -23.55 -15.23 19.38
C PHE A 139 -22.33 -16.04 18.89
N LEU A 140 -21.51 -16.56 19.80
CA LEU A 140 -20.38 -17.43 19.46
C LEU A 140 -20.85 -18.71 18.76
N ASP A 141 -19.95 -19.33 18.01
CA ASP A 141 -20.23 -20.55 17.26
C ASP A 141 -20.64 -21.70 18.19
N ALA A 142 -21.53 -22.57 17.73
CA ALA A 142 -22.01 -23.74 18.50
C ALA A 142 -20.87 -24.66 18.95
N LYS A 143 -19.79 -24.75 18.16
CA LYS A 143 -18.58 -25.55 18.43
C LYS A 143 -17.91 -25.23 19.78
N ASN A 144 -18.14 -24.05 20.34
CA ASN A 144 -17.61 -23.68 21.66
C ASN A 144 -18.25 -24.45 22.82
N PHE A 145 -19.50 -24.86 22.64
CA PHE A 145 -20.35 -25.38 23.71
C PHE A 145 -20.84 -26.80 23.43
N TYR A 146 -21.00 -27.15 22.16
CA TYR A 146 -21.55 -28.41 21.71
C TYR A 146 -20.60 -29.14 20.76
N LYS A 147 -20.73 -30.46 20.72
CA LYS A 147 -20.07 -31.28 19.72
C LYS A 147 -20.76 -31.02 18.38
N VAL A 148 -19.99 -30.66 17.36
CA VAL A 148 -20.52 -30.41 16.01
C VAL A 148 -19.94 -31.40 15.01
N ASP A 149 -20.71 -31.72 13.98
CA ASP A 149 -20.23 -32.47 12.82
C ASP A 149 -19.37 -31.59 11.87
N ALA A 150 -18.86 -32.19 10.79
CA ALA A 150 -18.08 -31.46 9.80
C ALA A 150 -18.89 -30.38 9.05
N ALA A 151 -20.23 -30.47 9.07
CA ALA A 151 -21.14 -29.50 8.47
C ALA A 151 -21.56 -28.38 9.46
N GLY A 152 -21.14 -28.45 10.73
CA GLY A 152 -21.43 -27.47 11.76
C GLY A 152 -22.73 -27.70 12.55
N ASN A 153 -23.42 -28.82 12.33
CA ASN A 153 -24.65 -29.16 13.06
C ASN A 153 -24.32 -29.73 14.44
N ILE A 154 -25.15 -29.42 15.44
CA ILE A 154 -25.02 -29.95 16.80
C ILE A 154 -25.31 -31.46 16.79
N GLN A 155 -24.38 -32.24 17.32
CA GLN A 155 -24.55 -33.68 17.52
C GLN A 155 -25.29 -33.95 18.82
N ASN A 156 -26.24 -34.89 18.75
CA ASN A 156 -27.02 -35.34 19.90
C ASN A 156 -26.55 -36.72 20.38
N ASP A 157 -26.75 -37.01 21.67
CA ASP A 157 -26.54 -38.32 22.26
C ASP A 157 -27.61 -39.33 21.80
N SER A 158 -27.50 -40.59 22.23
CA SER A 158 -28.48 -41.63 21.90
C SER A 158 -29.88 -41.37 22.45
N ALA A 159 -30.04 -40.41 23.37
CA ALA A 159 -31.33 -39.98 23.92
C ALA A 159 -31.90 -38.73 23.21
N GLY A 160 -31.18 -38.18 22.22
CA GLY A 160 -31.58 -37.00 21.46
C GLY A 160 -31.19 -35.67 22.09
N ASN A 161 -30.40 -35.65 23.16
CA ASN A 161 -29.94 -34.42 23.81
C ASN A 161 -28.63 -33.91 23.18
N PRO A 162 -28.43 -32.59 23.02
CA PRO A 162 -27.17 -32.02 22.56
C PRO A 162 -25.97 -32.46 23.39
N ILE A 163 -24.92 -32.95 22.74
CA ILE A 163 -23.67 -33.32 23.41
C ILE A 163 -22.90 -32.04 23.78
N ILE A 164 -22.81 -31.76 25.06
CA ILE A 164 -22.13 -30.57 25.60
C ILE A 164 -20.63 -30.83 25.73
N VAL A 165 -19.81 -29.98 25.10
CA VAL A 165 -18.35 -29.98 25.21
C VAL A 165 -17.89 -29.00 26.30
N ASN A 166 -18.61 -27.89 26.48
CA ASN A 166 -18.35 -26.92 27.53
C ASN A 166 -19.66 -26.59 28.26
N PRO A 167 -19.77 -26.89 29.57
CA PRO A 167 -21.01 -26.71 30.32
C PRO A 167 -21.40 -25.24 30.53
N ARG A 168 -20.53 -24.28 30.21
CA ARG A 168 -20.78 -22.84 30.37
C ARG A 168 -21.59 -22.22 29.23
N VAL A 169 -22.70 -22.86 28.84
CA VAL A 169 -23.57 -22.37 27.77
C VAL A 169 -24.23 -21.04 28.18
N PRO A 170 -24.14 -19.97 27.37
CA PRO A 170 -24.83 -18.71 27.64
C PRO A 170 -26.35 -18.86 27.64
N ARG A 171 -27.04 -18.04 28.44
CA ARG A 171 -28.50 -17.96 28.40
C ARG A 171 -28.97 -17.51 27.02
N ASN A 172 -30.06 -18.12 26.53
CA ASN A 172 -30.62 -17.86 25.21
C ASN A 172 -29.58 -17.98 24.07
N PHE A 173 -28.73 -19.00 24.13
CA PHE A 173 -27.71 -19.25 23.12
C PHE A 173 -28.30 -19.23 21.69
N SER A 174 -27.73 -18.40 20.81
CA SER A 174 -28.20 -18.19 19.45
C SER A 174 -27.00 -17.79 18.59
N PRO A 175 -26.25 -18.75 18.03
CA PRO A 175 -25.08 -18.47 17.20
C PRO A 175 -25.41 -17.50 16.07
N ASP A 176 -24.62 -16.44 15.93
CA ASP A 176 -24.73 -15.51 14.81
C ASP A 176 -23.34 -14.96 14.50
N ALA A 177 -22.73 -15.50 13.44
CA ALA A 177 -21.38 -15.12 13.00
C ALA A 177 -21.28 -13.64 12.60
N ASN A 178 -22.38 -12.97 12.27
CA ASN A 178 -22.39 -11.59 11.82
C ASN A 178 -22.79 -10.60 12.93
N ALA A 179 -23.27 -11.09 14.07
CA ALA A 179 -23.60 -10.26 15.23
C ALA A 179 -22.31 -9.85 15.95
N GLN A 180 -21.62 -8.83 15.43
CA GLN A 180 -20.45 -8.22 16.04
C GLN A 180 -20.56 -6.69 16.03
N PHE A 181 -19.96 -6.04 17.01
CA PHE A 181 -19.77 -4.60 16.98
C PHE A 181 -18.84 -4.21 15.83
N PRO A 182 -18.85 -2.93 15.39
CA PRO A 182 -17.87 -2.44 14.44
C PRO A 182 -16.45 -2.85 14.85
N THR A 183 -15.71 -3.44 13.91
CA THR A 183 -14.35 -3.90 14.16
C THR A 183 -13.44 -2.69 14.35
N ASP A 184 -12.74 -2.63 15.48
CA ASP A 184 -11.76 -1.58 15.71
C ASP A 184 -10.46 -1.99 14.99
N LEU A 185 -9.96 -1.15 14.07
CA LEU A 185 -8.71 -1.38 13.33
C LEU A 185 -7.65 -0.39 13.80
N PHE A 186 -6.52 -0.92 14.25
CA PHE A 186 -5.32 -0.17 14.61
C PHE A 186 -4.09 -0.79 13.95
N PHE A 187 -2.97 -0.10 14.08
CA PHE A 187 -1.67 -0.56 13.64
C PHE A 187 -0.70 -0.55 14.82
N ILE A 188 0.24 -1.49 14.85
CA ILE A 188 1.35 -1.44 15.82
C ILE A 188 2.25 -0.27 15.44
N ASP A 189 2.32 0.74 16.30
CA ASP A 189 3.19 1.90 16.09
C ASP A 189 4.60 1.60 16.58
N ARG A 190 4.70 1.11 17.82
CA ARG A 190 5.97 0.71 18.44
C ARG A 190 5.77 -0.25 19.59
N LYS A 191 6.84 -0.96 19.95
CA LYS A 191 6.96 -1.65 21.22
C LYS A 191 7.26 -0.63 22.33
N SER A 192 6.31 -0.38 23.22
CA SER A 192 6.46 0.59 24.32
C SER A 192 7.23 0.01 25.51
N GLY A 193 7.24 -1.32 25.66
CA GLY A 193 7.96 -1.99 26.74
C GLY A 193 8.11 -3.49 26.52
N GLN A 194 9.18 -4.05 27.10
CA GLN A 194 9.43 -5.49 27.08
C GLN A 194 10.06 -5.93 28.41
N THR A 195 9.52 -6.99 28.98
CA THR A 195 10.11 -7.75 30.08
C THR A 195 10.42 -9.17 29.61
N LYS A 196 11.03 -10.00 30.47
CA LYS A 196 11.30 -11.41 30.15
C LYS A 196 10.04 -12.18 29.73
N ASN A 197 8.91 -11.85 30.37
CA ASN A 197 7.66 -12.58 30.27
C ASN A 197 6.52 -11.73 29.71
N SER A 198 6.71 -10.45 29.39
CA SER A 198 5.65 -9.62 28.82
C SER A 198 6.15 -8.63 27.80
N ILE A 199 5.28 -8.27 26.87
CA ILE A 199 5.53 -7.28 25.83
C ILE A 199 4.35 -6.33 25.81
N GLU A 200 4.62 -5.04 25.64
CA GLU A 200 3.63 -3.99 25.50
C GLU A 200 3.81 -3.26 24.16
N PHE A 201 2.72 -3.16 23.41
CA PHE A 201 2.64 -2.40 22.17
C PHE A 201 1.81 -1.15 22.37
N GLU A 202 2.27 -0.07 21.76
CA GLU A 202 1.48 1.13 21.53
C GLU A 202 0.87 1.02 20.12
N LEU A 203 -0.45 1.13 20.05
CA LEU A 203 -1.21 1.06 18.82
C LEU A 203 -1.60 2.47 18.38
N SER A 204 -1.64 2.70 17.06
CA SER A 204 -2.10 3.95 16.47
C SER A 204 -3.19 3.70 15.43
N SER A 205 -4.02 4.71 15.20
CA SER A 205 -4.90 4.74 14.03
C SER A 205 -4.06 5.02 12.78
N TYR A 206 -4.51 4.57 11.62
CA TYR A 206 -3.84 4.80 10.34
C TYR A 206 -3.45 6.27 10.08
N ILE A 207 -4.24 7.21 10.61
CA ILE A 207 -4.02 8.66 10.44
C ILE A 207 -2.80 9.16 11.23
N ASP A 208 -2.44 8.48 12.32
CA ASP A 208 -1.41 8.90 13.28
C ASP A 208 -0.17 7.98 13.27
N LEU A 209 -0.08 7.08 12.29
CA LEU A 209 1.05 6.17 12.13
C LEU A 209 2.28 6.99 11.72
N GLU A 210 3.30 7.05 12.59
CA GLU A 210 4.43 8.00 12.50
C GLU A 210 5.34 7.82 11.26
N GLN A 211 4.99 6.95 10.30
CA GLN A 211 5.83 6.66 9.13
C GLN A 211 5.19 6.88 7.75
N ILE A 212 3.93 7.33 7.64
CA ILE A 212 3.38 7.66 6.32
C ILE A 212 3.58 9.15 6.04
N LYS A 213 4.77 9.51 5.55
CA LYS A 213 4.96 10.76 4.79
C LYS A 213 4.31 10.58 3.42
N LEU A 214 3.03 10.92 3.29
CA LEU A 214 2.49 11.26 1.98
C LEU A 214 3.27 12.50 1.51
N PRO A 215 3.97 12.47 0.36
CA PRO A 215 4.69 13.63 -0.11
C PRO A 215 3.68 14.75 -0.38
N ALA A 216 3.62 15.75 0.50
CA ALA A 216 3.09 17.05 0.15
C ALA A 216 4.00 17.57 -0.96
N ARG A 217 3.57 17.42 -2.22
CA ARG A 217 4.36 17.87 -3.36
C ARG A 217 4.58 19.37 -3.22
N ILE A 218 5.82 19.77 -2.97
CA ILE A 218 6.18 21.19 -2.88
C ILE A 218 6.26 21.74 -4.30
N VAL A 219 5.31 22.59 -4.67
CA VAL A 219 5.37 23.36 -5.92
C VAL A 219 6.33 24.52 -5.69
N SER A 220 7.56 24.40 -6.19
CA SER A 220 8.52 25.49 -6.17
C SER A 220 8.25 26.44 -7.34
N SER A 221 8.29 27.75 -7.09
CA SER A 221 8.16 28.77 -8.13
C SER A 221 9.31 28.79 -9.14
N LYS A 222 10.41 28.06 -8.87
CA LYS A 222 11.61 28.06 -9.73
C LYS A 222 11.98 26.69 -10.26
N ARG A 223 11.60 25.60 -9.58
CA ARG A 223 12.03 24.24 -9.91
C ARG A 223 10.85 23.32 -10.24
N CYS A 224 11.05 22.50 -11.27
CA CYS A 224 10.15 21.45 -11.72
C CYS A 224 10.42 20.15 -10.95
N PRO A 225 9.41 19.55 -10.31
CA PRO A 225 9.57 18.29 -9.58
C PRO A 225 9.53 17.05 -10.49
N TRP A 226 9.15 17.21 -11.76
CA TRP A 226 8.87 16.09 -12.66
C TRP A 226 10.12 15.50 -13.28
N THR A 227 10.13 14.19 -13.50
CA THR A 227 11.11 13.51 -14.35
C THR A 227 10.97 14.03 -15.79
N TYR A 228 12.09 14.38 -16.43
CA TYR A 228 12.05 14.94 -17.78
C TYR A 228 11.54 13.87 -18.76
N ARG A 229 10.63 14.25 -19.66
CA ARG A 229 9.90 13.33 -20.58
C ARG A 229 9.21 12.15 -19.89
N GLY A 230 8.91 12.26 -18.59
CA GLY A 230 8.18 11.27 -17.83
C GLY A 230 6.82 11.78 -17.35
N ALA A 231 6.28 11.10 -16.33
CA ALA A 231 4.96 11.42 -15.78
C ALA A 231 4.94 12.87 -15.28
N GLY A 232 3.97 13.64 -15.78
CA GLY A 232 3.77 15.05 -15.45
C GLY A 232 4.53 16.06 -16.33
N CYS A 233 5.76 15.75 -16.78
CA CYS A 233 6.48 16.59 -17.74
C CYS A 233 5.90 16.47 -19.15
N CYS A 234 5.56 15.25 -19.56
CA CYS A 234 4.82 14.94 -20.79
C CYS A 234 5.44 15.49 -22.09
N TYR A 235 6.74 15.81 -22.08
CA TYR A 235 7.44 16.32 -23.25
C TYR A 235 8.00 15.16 -24.06
N GLU A 236 7.12 14.46 -24.79
CA GLU A 236 7.52 13.30 -25.57
C GLU A 236 6.76 13.22 -26.89
N TYR A 237 7.38 12.60 -27.90
CA TYR A 237 6.73 12.37 -29.18
C TYR A 237 5.54 11.42 -29.01
N LYS A 238 4.43 11.74 -29.69
CA LYS A 238 3.19 10.94 -29.63
C LYS A 238 3.35 9.48 -30.04
N ASN A 239 4.28 9.15 -30.94
CA ASN A 239 4.59 7.77 -31.37
C ASN A 239 5.41 6.98 -30.33
N LEU A 240 6.14 7.66 -29.44
CA LEU A 240 6.93 7.07 -28.36
C LEU A 240 6.19 7.15 -27.00
N ALA A 241 4.94 7.61 -27.03
CA ALA A 241 4.06 7.68 -25.88
C ALA A 241 3.86 6.30 -25.25
N ASN A 242 3.94 6.27 -23.93
CA ASN A 242 3.62 5.09 -23.12
C ASN A 242 2.64 5.52 -22.01
N ALA A 243 1.54 4.79 -21.87
CA ALA A 243 0.47 5.07 -20.92
C ALA A 243 0.93 5.06 -19.45
N GLU A 244 1.86 4.19 -19.08
CA GLU A 244 2.43 4.12 -17.72
C GLU A 244 3.30 5.34 -17.42
N LYS A 245 4.02 5.85 -18.43
CA LYS A 245 4.96 6.96 -18.26
C LYS A 245 4.32 8.33 -18.43
N HIS A 246 3.28 8.44 -19.26
CA HIS A 246 2.70 9.73 -19.65
C HIS A 246 1.24 9.87 -19.21
N GLY A 247 0.58 8.80 -18.76
CA GLY A 247 -0.83 8.82 -18.37
C GLY A 247 -1.77 9.24 -19.52
N SER A 248 -2.96 9.73 -19.17
CA SER A 248 -3.98 10.24 -20.11
C SER A 248 -3.67 11.64 -20.66
N SER A 249 -2.41 12.09 -20.60
CA SER A 249 -2.06 13.48 -20.93
C SER A 249 -1.94 13.72 -22.44
N THR A 250 -2.27 14.94 -22.86
CA THR A 250 -2.04 15.43 -24.23
C THR A 250 -0.56 15.75 -24.42
N LEU A 251 0.16 14.79 -25.02
CA LEU A 251 1.55 14.94 -25.48
C LEU A 251 1.62 15.84 -26.72
N PRO A 252 2.79 16.45 -26.98
CA PRO A 252 3.01 17.14 -28.24
C PRO A 252 3.19 16.17 -29.44
N THR A 253 2.83 16.63 -30.63
CA THR A 253 3.04 15.98 -31.93
C THR A 253 4.52 16.05 -32.29
N GLU A 254 5.20 17.12 -31.87
CA GLU A 254 6.63 17.35 -32.10
C GLU A 254 7.35 17.66 -30.77
N ALA A 255 8.30 16.81 -30.36
CA ALA A 255 9.09 16.97 -29.13
C ALA A 255 10.62 17.01 -29.37
N PRO A 256 11.13 17.92 -30.24
CA PRO A 256 12.53 17.96 -30.62
C PRO A 256 13.48 18.17 -29.43
N PRO A 257 14.73 17.67 -29.50
CA PRO A 257 15.80 18.04 -28.57
C PRO A 257 16.02 19.56 -28.51
N VAL A 258 15.88 20.19 -27.33
CA VAL A 258 15.83 21.66 -27.22
C VAL A 258 17.07 22.26 -26.60
N ALA A 259 17.49 21.75 -25.45
CA ALA A 259 18.54 22.36 -24.65
C ALA A 259 19.28 21.34 -23.79
N ASN A 260 20.50 21.69 -23.38
CA ASN A 260 21.26 20.90 -22.42
C ASN A 260 20.90 21.28 -20.96
N GLU A 261 21.62 20.73 -20.00
CA GLU A 261 21.41 20.96 -18.57
C GLU A 261 21.64 22.41 -18.11
N LEU A 262 22.35 23.21 -18.91
CA LEU A 262 22.65 24.62 -18.65
C LEU A 262 21.68 25.58 -19.36
N ASP A 263 20.58 25.08 -19.92
CA ASP A 263 19.62 25.84 -20.75
C ASP A 263 20.22 26.39 -22.06
N GLU A 264 21.37 25.88 -22.51
CA GLU A 264 21.96 26.25 -23.81
C GLU A 264 21.22 25.56 -24.95
N SER A 265 20.90 26.34 -25.99
CA SER A 265 20.10 25.89 -27.13
C SER A 265 20.86 24.88 -28.00
N ILE A 266 20.26 23.70 -28.22
CA ILE A 266 20.75 22.68 -29.17
C ILE A 266 20.23 22.96 -30.60
N LYS A 267 19.34 23.97 -30.76
CA LYS A 267 18.67 24.30 -32.03
C LYS A 267 19.65 24.60 -33.16
N ASP A 268 20.76 25.27 -32.85
CA ASP A 268 21.71 25.71 -33.88
C ASP A 268 22.55 24.56 -34.42
N ILE A 269 22.74 23.49 -33.64
CA ILE A 269 23.40 22.25 -34.08
C ILE A 269 22.49 21.46 -35.02
N LEU A 270 21.18 21.49 -34.78
CA LEU A 270 20.17 20.77 -35.57
C LEU A 270 19.88 21.38 -36.94
N LYS A 271 20.22 22.66 -37.16
CA LYS A 271 20.05 23.35 -38.47
C LYS A 271 20.95 22.78 -39.58
N ASN A 272 21.97 21.98 -39.23
CA ASN A 272 22.96 21.45 -40.17
C ASN A 272 22.49 20.19 -40.94
N LEU A 273 21.28 19.67 -40.65
CA LEU A 273 20.79 18.42 -41.25
C LEU A 273 20.32 18.55 -42.71
N THR A 274 19.73 19.69 -43.11
CA THR A 274 19.40 20.08 -44.51
C THR A 274 18.55 21.36 -44.50
N PRO A 275 18.65 22.26 -45.50
CA PRO A 275 17.84 23.49 -45.57
C PRO A 275 16.33 23.28 -45.78
N SER A 276 15.88 22.03 -46.00
CA SER A 276 14.48 21.67 -46.29
C SER A 276 13.74 20.99 -45.13
N ILE A 277 14.45 20.58 -44.07
CA ILE A 277 13.82 20.01 -42.87
C ILE A 277 13.75 21.13 -41.83
N THR A 278 12.52 21.53 -41.45
CA THR A 278 12.42 22.45 -40.32
C THR A 278 12.78 21.70 -39.04
N TYR A 279 13.53 22.34 -38.13
CA TYR A 279 13.87 21.84 -36.78
C TYR A 279 12.67 21.22 -36.02
N ARG A 280 11.46 21.56 -36.46
CA ARG A 280 10.15 21.15 -35.96
C ARG A 280 9.79 19.70 -36.32
N ASP A 281 10.24 19.18 -37.46
CA ASP A 281 9.84 17.85 -37.97
C ASP A 281 10.82 16.72 -37.60
N VAL A 282 11.85 17.05 -36.81
CA VAL A 282 12.97 16.14 -36.58
C VAL A 282 12.55 15.02 -35.63
N GLN A 283 12.57 13.78 -36.12
CA GLN A 283 12.29 12.56 -35.35
C GLN A 283 13.59 11.87 -34.94
N PRO A 284 13.78 11.53 -33.66
CA PRO A 284 15.00 10.92 -33.18
C PRO A 284 15.01 9.44 -33.57
N LEU A 285 16.15 8.99 -34.09
CA LEU A 285 16.36 7.58 -34.45
C LEU A 285 16.84 6.80 -33.22
N LYS A 286 16.48 5.51 -33.12
CA LYS A 286 17.11 4.64 -32.13
C LYS A 286 18.61 4.52 -32.45
N TRP A 287 19.46 4.62 -31.43
CA TRP A 287 20.90 4.46 -31.62
C TRP A 287 21.25 3.05 -32.09
N GLU A 288 22.15 2.99 -33.07
CA GLU A 288 22.72 1.80 -33.69
C GLU A 288 24.21 2.06 -33.98
N PRO A 289 25.07 1.05 -34.03
CA PRO A 289 26.49 1.23 -34.31
C PRO A 289 26.74 1.54 -35.80
N LYS A 290 26.45 2.77 -36.21
CA LYS A 290 26.64 3.29 -37.58
C LYS A 290 27.15 4.73 -37.57
N VAL A 291 27.54 5.22 -38.74
CA VAL A 291 27.97 6.61 -38.91
C VAL A 291 26.76 7.55 -38.90
N TYR A 292 26.83 8.64 -38.13
CA TYR A 292 25.79 9.66 -38.07
C TYR A 292 26.32 11.01 -38.54
N PRO A 293 25.64 11.70 -39.48
CA PRO A 293 26.05 13.05 -39.88
C PRO A 293 25.76 14.07 -38.77
N ALA A 294 26.46 15.20 -38.79
CA ALA A 294 26.27 16.28 -37.83
C ALA A 294 24.81 16.75 -37.78
N GLY A 295 24.33 17.07 -36.57
CA GLY A 295 22.94 17.46 -36.33
C GLY A 295 21.94 16.31 -36.14
N THR A 296 22.28 15.06 -36.41
CA THR A 296 21.34 13.93 -36.26
C THR A 296 20.93 13.70 -34.79
N PRO A 297 19.62 13.71 -34.47
CA PRO A 297 19.15 13.30 -33.16
C PRO A 297 18.93 11.80 -33.08
N ILE A 298 19.31 11.25 -31.94
CA ILE A 298 19.13 9.84 -31.60
C ILE A 298 18.57 9.70 -30.19
N TYR A 299 18.08 8.51 -29.87
CA TYR A 299 17.78 8.12 -28.49
C TYR A 299 18.33 6.73 -28.15
N ILE A 300 18.66 6.55 -26.87
CA ILE A 300 18.97 5.25 -26.25
C ILE A 300 17.98 4.95 -25.16
N THR A 301 17.67 3.68 -24.95
CA THR A 301 16.78 3.23 -23.86
C THR A 301 17.60 2.51 -22.81
N VAL A 302 17.66 3.05 -21.58
CA VAL A 302 18.34 2.43 -20.44
C VAL A 302 17.31 2.24 -19.33
N ASN A 303 17.14 1.01 -18.83
CA ASN A 303 16.14 0.66 -17.81
C ASN A 303 14.73 1.16 -18.15
N GLY A 304 14.37 1.10 -19.44
CA GLY A 304 13.09 1.59 -19.93
C GLY A 304 12.95 3.11 -20.00
N ILE A 305 14.00 3.92 -19.82
CA ILE A 305 13.96 5.39 -19.97
C ILE A 305 14.71 5.79 -21.25
N ASN A 306 14.09 6.65 -22.07
CA ASN A 306 14.70 7.16 -23.29
C ASN A 306 15.55 8.41 -22.99
N TYR A 307 16.82 8.37 -23.37
CA TYR A 307 17.76 9.49 -23.30
C TYR A 307 18.06 9.96 -24.71
N TYR A 308 17.97 11.27 -24.93
CA TYR A 308 18.06 11.90 -26.24
C TYR A 308 19.40 12.60 -26.42
N TYR A 309 20.01 12.43 -27.60
CA TYR A 309 21.29 13.04 -27.96
C TYR A 309 21.23 13.61 -29.37
N VAL A 310 22.08 14.60 -29.64
CA VAL A 310 22.29 15.18 -30.96
C VAL A 310 23.78 15.12 -31.29
N SER A 311 24.13 14.74 -32.50
CA SER A 311 25.53 14.70 -32.95
C SER A 311 26.05 16.11 -33.23
N LYS A 312 27.18 16.49 -32.63
CA LYS A 312 27.87 17.77 -32.86
C LYS A 312 28.59 17.82 -34.21
N ALA A 313 29.12 16.67 -34.63
CA ALA A 313 29.88 16.46 -35.86
C ALA A 313 29.55 15.08 -36.43
N GLU A 314 30.20 14.68 -37.51
CA GLU A 314 30.11 13.30 -37.99
C GLU A 314 30.60 12.34 -36.90
N VAL A 315 29.76 11.37 -36.53
CA VAL A 315 30.05 10.41 -35.46
C VAL A 315 30.45 9.07 -36.06
N PRO A 316 31.66 8.55 -35.75
CA PRO A 316 32.06 7.21 -36.16
C PRO A 316 31.21 6.11 -35.49
N ALA A 317 31.05 4.96 -36.16
CA ALA A 317 30.31 3.81 -35.64
C ALA A 317 30.88 3.26 -34.31
N THR A 318 32.15 3.55 -34.00
CA THR A 318 32.86 3.12 -32.78
C THR A 318 32.67 4.07 -31.59
N SER A 319 31.90 5.15 -31.74
CA SER A 319 31.73 6.18 -30.71
C SER A 319 30.31 6.15 -30.11
N PRO A 320 30.02 5.22 -29.19
CA PRO A 320 28.70 5.11 -28.57
C PRO A 320 28.39 6.31 -27.67
N THR A 321 27.11 6.59 -27.47
CA THR A 321 26.65 7.49 -26.39
C THR A 321 26.83 6.82 -25.02
N PRO A 322 27.19 7.55 -23.94
CA PRO A 322 27.40 9.00 -23.87
C PRO A 322 28.88 9.38 -24.09
N ASN A 323 29.23 9.84 -25.29
CA ASN A 323 30.53 10.43 -25.59
C ASN A 323 30.36 11.92 -25.90
N THR A 324 30.79 12.79 -24.98
CA THR A 324 30.58 14.25 -25.04
C THR A 324 31.37 14.95 -26.15
N ALA A 325 32.37 14.29 -26.74
CA ALA A 325 33.11 14.82 -27.90
C ALA A 325 32.22 14.87 -29.14
N PHE A 326 31.37 13.85 -29.33
CA PHE A 326 30.54 13.69 -30.52
C PHE A 326 29.06 13.99 -30.26
N TRP A 327 28.58 13.79 -29.03
CA TRP A 327 27.17 13.88 -28.67
C TRP A 327 26.92 15.01 -27.68
N ILE A 328 25.81 15.71 -27.86
CA ILE A 328 25.22 16.60 -26.86
C ILE A 328 23.90 15.99 -26.38
N ALA A 329 23.71 15.89 -25.07
CA ALA A 329 22.48 15.36 -24.49
C ALA A 329 21.40 16.44 -24.43
N ASP A 330 20.17 16.09 -24.83
CA ASP A 330 18.99 16.90 -24.50
C ASP A 330 18.59 16.62 -23.06
N HIS A 331 18.78 17.62 -22.22
CA HIS A 331 18.56 17.51 -20.78
C HIS A 331 17.74 18.69 -20.28
N CYS A 332 16.94 18.45 -19.25
CA CYS A 332 16.16 19.51 -18.61
C CYS A 332 16.94 20.03 -17.40
N SER A 333 17.21 21.34 -17.36
CA SER A 333 17.81 22.03 -16.20
C SER A 333 16.96 21.98 -14.93
N LYS A 334 15.74 21.42 -15.01
CA LYS A 334 14.70 21.40 -13.96
C LYS A 334 14.25 22.78 -13.51
N ASN A 335 14.69 23.85 -14.15
CA ASN A 335 14.20 25.19 -13.88
C ASN A 335 12.97 25.49 -14.73
N ILE A 336 12.08 26.36 -14.23
CA ILE A 336 10.92 26.85 -15.02
C ILE A 336 11.38 27.49 -16.34
N THR A 337 12.56 28.11 -16.37
CA THR A 337 13.18 28.64 -17.59
C THR A 337 13.41 27.55 -18.63
N GLY A 338 14.01 26.42 -18.27
CA GLY A 338 14.18 25.26 -19.14
C GLY A 338 12.87 24.60 -19.58
N CYS A 339 11.82 24.65 -18.75
CA CYS A 339 10.48 24.23 -19.14
C CYS A 339 9.86 25.15 -20.21
N LYS A 340 10.05 26.47 -20.08
CA LYS A 340 9.56 27.46 -21.06
C LYS A 340 10.21 27.29 -22.44
N LEU A 341 11.46 26.81 -22.51
CA LEU A 341 12.09 26.52 -23.80
C LEU A 341 11.35 25.44 -24.60
N ARG A 342 10.63 24.55 -23.92
CA ARG A 342 9.92 23.39 -24.50
C ARG A 342 8.42 23.60 -24.64
N TRP A 343 7.83 24.28 -23.66
CA TRP A 343 6.37 24.45 -23.51
C TRP A 343 5.89 25.90 -23.50
N GLY A 344 6.80 26.87 -23.62
CA GLY A 344 6.46 28.29 -23.62
C GLY A 344 5.73 28.72 -24.89
N ALA A 345 5.29 29.97 -24.92
CA ALA A 345 4.61 30.56 -26.07
C ALA A 345 5.46 30.40 -27.34
N ASN A 346 4.82 30.08 -28.46
CA ASN A 346 5.45 29.88 -29.78
C ASN A 346 6.43 28.69 -29.89
N THR A 347 6.45 27.77 -28.92
CA THR A 347 7.20 26.50 -29.02
C THR A 347 6.33 25.39 -29.64
N LYS A 348 6.93 24.37 -30.27
CA LYS A 348 6.19 23.24 -30.87
C LYS A 348 5.79 22.15 -29.88
N GLY A 349 6.33 22.16 -28.66
CA GLY A 349 5.75 21.40 -27.56
C GLY A 349 4.37 21.94 -27.17
N ALA A 350 4.02 23.17 -27.54
CA ALA A 350 2.75 23.78 -27.20
C ALA A 350 1.59 23.37 -28.12
N GLU A 351 0.99 22.22 -27.83
CA GLU A 351 -0.16 21.72 -28.62
C GLU A 351 -1.51 22.13 -28.11
N THR A 352 -1.60 22.36 -26.81
CA THR A 352 -2.81 22.88 -26.18
C THR A 352 -2.84 24.40 -26.30
N ALA A 353 -4.04 24.97 -26.39
CA ALA A 353 -4.23 26.42 -26.38
C ALA A 353 -3.54 27.07 -25.16
N SER A 354 -3.52 26.37 -24.01
CA SER A 354 -2.83 26.80 -22.79
C SER A 354 -1.31 26.93 -22.98
N ALA A 355 -0.65 25.96 -23.60
CA ALA A 355 0.78 26.03 -23.86
C ALA A 355 1.12 27.10 -24.92
N ARG A 356 0.25 27.32 -25.91
CA ARG A 356 0.44 28.39 -26.92
C ARG A 356 0.38 29.79 -26.31
N ASN A 357 -0.40 29.95 -25.24
CA ASN A 357 -0.49 31.17 -24.45
C ASN A 357 0.66 31.30 -23.42
N GLY A 358 1.63 30.39 -23.41
CA GLY A 358 2.79 30.43 -22.51
C GLY A 358 2.54 29.88 -21.10
N TYR A 359 1.38 29.25 -20.86
CA TYR A 359 1.13 28.51 -19.63
C TYR A 359 1.83 27.16 -19.69
N LEU A 360 2.65 26.86 -18.68
CA LEU A 360 3.30 25.56 -18.61
C LEU A 360 2.28 24.46 -18.27
N PRO A 361 2.29 23.32 -18.98
CA PRO A 361 1.46 22.19 -18.62
C PRO A 361 2.01 21.60 -17.32
N PHE A 362 1.35 21.90 -16.22
CA PHE A 362 1.50 21.11 -15.00
C PHE A 362 0.67 19.84 -15.20
N GLY A 363 1.28 18.83 -15.82
CA GLY A 363 0.62 17.59 -16.19
C GLY A 363 0.09 16.82 -14.97
N GLY A 364 -1.19 16.45 -15.05
CA GLY A 364 -1.80 15.34 -14.31
C GLY A 364 -1.74 15.46 -12.80
N PHE A 365 -2.68 16.20 -12.20
CA PHE A 365 -3.30 15.63 -11.01
C PHE A 365 -3.87 14.28 -11.45
N PRO A 366 -3.59 13.16 -10.76
CA PRO A 366 -4.54 12.08 -10.76
C PRO A 366 -5.80 12.66 -10.11
N ALA A 367 -6.67 13.28 -10.91
CA ALA A 367 -8.07 13.22 -10.58
C ALA A 367 -8.34 11.73 -10.43
N ILE A 368 -8.84 11.36 -9.25
CA ILE A 368 -9.33 10.06 -8.87
C ILE A 368 -9.90 9.40 -10.14
N SER A 369 -9.14 8.50 -10.77
CA SER A 369 -9.68 7.73 -11.88
C SER A 369 -10.70 6.81 -11.23
N SER A 370 -11.94 7.26 -11.18
CA SER A 370 -13.08 6.45 -10.80
C SER A 370 -13.32 5.46 -11.93
N ASN A 371 -12.51 4.42 -11.97
CA ASN A 371 -12.91 3.16 -12.60
C ASN A 371 -13.45 2.29 -11.46
N TYR A 372 -14.71 2.58 -11.10
CA TYR A 372 -15.64 1.57 -10.62
C TYR A 372 -16.30 0.91 -11.83
#